data_AF-A0A4Q8AFH6-F1
#
_entry.id   AF-A0A4Q8AFH6-F1
#
_cell.length_a   1.000
_cell.length_b   1.000
_cell.length_c   1.000
_cell.angle_alpha   90.00
_cell.angle_beta   90.00
_cell.angle_gamma   90.00
#
_symmetry.space_group_name_H-M   'P 1'
#
loop_
_entity.id
_entity.type
_entity.pdbx_description
1 polymer ?
#
loop_
_entity_poly.entity_id
_entity_poly.type
_entity_poly.pdbx_seq_one_letter_code
_entity_poly.pdbx_strand_id
1 'polypeptide(L)'
;MPRKYTLTGCAIALALLSGCANAPDSGTDPAPATASAHQPQRDGDSSLWHVEGSATTLPEDDPDVIALQRAVALHSAAVDNRSADNVEDTLEAEYQHYSDGFNRMLEDQNHRASTEALYQDHELQTRQLGVAWTTSSLSADRNRAVVGFESIFEFTAGDETYLDERELELDERYAQPREITLVRAGEEWVIDNIEKGPLRAAATLGP
;
A
#
# COMPACT_ATOMS: atom_id res chain seq x y z
N MET A 1 54.78 7.22 -34.11
CA MET A 1 55.07 6.55 -35.41
C MET A 1 56.31 5.69 -35.22
N PRO A 2 56.50 4.50 -35.85
CA PRO A 2 55.64 3.84 -36.83
C PRO A 2 55.48 2.28 -36.68
N ARG A 3 54.37 1.78 -37.24
CA ARG A 3 54.26 0.53 -38.05
C ARG A 3 54.30 -0.85 -37.34
N LYS A 4 53.60 -1.91 -37.79
CA LYS A 4 52.59 -2.14 -38.84
C LYS A 4 52.15 -3.62 -38.74
N TYR A 5 50.88 -3.87 -39.11
CA TYR A 5 50.29 -5.02 -39.80
C TYR A 5 50.80 -6.45 -39.53
N THR A 6 49.85 -7.38 -39.30
CA THR A 6 49.55 -8.44 -40.27
C THR A 6 48.10 -8.95 -40.15
N LEU A 7 47.41 -9.01 -41.29
CA LEU A 7 46.22 -9.82 -41.55
C LEU A 7 46.53 -11.32 -41.39
N THR A 8 45.48 -12.14 -41.22
CA THR A 8 45.12 -13.28 -42.12
C THR A 8 44.55 -14.44 -41.30
N GLY A 9 43.43 -14.99 -41.75
CA GLY A 9 43.25 -16.44 -41.70
C GLY A 9 41.91 -16.95 -41.19
N CYS A 10 41.03 -17.28 -42.13
CA CYS A 10 39.85 -18.14 -42.00
C CYS A 10 40.01 -19.34 -41.05
N ALA A 11 38.93 -19.69 -40.36
CA ALA A 11 38.47 -21.07 -40.29
C ALA A 11 36.94 -21.10 -40.06
N ILE A 12 36.20 -21.52 -41.09
CA ILE A 12 34.85 -22.06 -40.96
C ILE A 12 35.02 -23.51 -40.52
N ALA A 13 34.37 -23.89 -39.42
CA ALA A 13 34.13 -25.28 -39.07
C ALA A 13 32.66 -25.46 -38.67
N LEU A 14 31.92 -26.14 -39.53
CA LEU A 14 30.62 -26.75 -39.25
C LEU A 14 30.82 -27.93 -38.30
N ALA A 15 29.97 -28.06 -37.27
CA ALA A 15 29.47 -29.35 -36.81
C ALA A 15 28.14 -29.15 -36.06
N LEU A 16 27.09 -29.73 -36.61
CA LEU A 16 25.78 -29.95 -36.02
C LEU A 16 25.90 -30.93 -34.84
N LEU A 17 25.05 -30.79 -33.82
CA LEU A 17 24.10 -31.82 -33.35
C LEU A 17 23.37 -31.38 -32.06
N SER A 18 22.05 -31.33 -32.18
CA SER A 18 21.00 -31.63 -31.22
C SER A 18 21.32 -31.64 -29.72
N GLY A 19 20.70 -30.71 -29.01
CA GLY A 19 20.40 -30.81 -27.58
C GLY A 19 19.29 -29.85 -27.23
N CYS A 20 18.03 -30.32 -27.29
CA CYS A 20 16.90 -29.61 -26.73
C CYS A 20 17.07 -29.54 -25.21
N ALA A 21 17.26 -28.34 -24.68
CA ALA A 21 16.93 -28.03 -23.30
C ALA A 21 16.26 -26.67 -23.31
N ASN A 22 14.93 -26.70 -23.14
CA ASN A 22 14.09 -25.53 -22.96
C ASN A 22 14.61 -24.74 -21.75
N ALA A 23 15.25 -23.60 -21.99
CA ALA A 23 15.37 -22.58 -20.98
C ALA A 23 14.04 -21.80 -20.99
N PRO A 24 13.23 -21.83 -19.92
CA PRO A 24 12.14 -20.87 -19.79
C PRO A 24 12.76 -19.49 -19.56
N ASP A 25 12.64 -18.66 -20.58
CA ASP A 25 12.64 -17.23 -20.44
C ASP A 25 11.31 -16.79 -19.82
N SER A 26 11.37 -15.71 -19.04
CA SER A 26 10.28 -14.78 -18.75
C SER A 26 9.24 -15.15 -17.69
N GLY A 27 9.02 -14.18 -16.80
CA GLY A 27 7.77 -14.03 -16.06
C GLY A 27 7.94 -14.05 -14.54
N THR A 28 8.58 -13.04 -13.95
CA THR A 28 8.19 -12.64 -12.60
C THR A 28 6.81 -12.01 -12.73
N ASP A 29 5.77 -12.81 -12.48
CA ASP A 29 4.42 -12.32 -12.31
C ASP A 29 4.43 -11.24 -11.22
N PRO A 30 3.90 -10.02 -11.46
CA PRO A 30 3.58 -9.14 -10.36
C PRO A 30 2.50 -9.82 -9.51
N ALA A 31 2.70 -9.82 -8.20
CA ALA A 31 1.69 -10.29 -7.25
C ALA A 31 0.33 -9.66 -7.59
N PRO A 32 -0.77 -10.45 -7.58
CA PRO A 32 -2.08 -9.92 -7.93
C PRO A 32 -2.44 -8.80 -6.94
N ALA A 33 -2.65 -7.60 -7.47
CA ALA A 33 -3.32 -6.53 -6.74
C ALA A 33 -4.71 -7.05 -6.36
N THR A 34 -4.93 -7.25 -5.06
CA THR A 34 -6.22 -7.65 -4.52
C THR A 34 -7.26 -6.63 -4.97
N ALA A 35 -8.26 -7.12 -5.72
CA ALA A 35 -9.33 -6.30 -6.25
C ALA A 35 -10.02 -5.52 -5.11
N SER A 36 -10.23 -4.21 -5.32
CA SER A 36 -11.00 -3.38 -4.40
C SER A 36 -12.37 -4.01 -4.13
N ALA A 37 -12.73 -4.15 -2.86
CA ALA A 37 -14.06 -4.58 -2.46
C ALA A 37 -15.13 -3.67 -3.08
N HIS A 38 -16.27 -4.25 -3.47
CA HIS A 38 -17.41 -3.55 -4.06
C HIS A 38 -17.80 -2.34 -3.19
N GLN A 39 -17.70 -1.15 -3.75
CA GLN A 39 -18.17 0.07 -3.11
C GLN A 39 -19.71 0.15 -3.21
N PRO A 40 -20.40 0.74 -2.22
CA PRO A 40 -21.82 1.05 -2.35
C PRO A 40 -22.07 1.84 -3.64
N GLN A 41 -23.13 1.46 -4.36
CA GLN A 41 -23.44 1.89 -5.72
C GLN A 41 -23.47 3.43 -5.81
N ARG A 42 -22.42 3.99 -6.41
CA ARG A 42 -22.24 5.42 -6.64
C ARG A 42 -22.90 5.79 -7.97
N ASP A 43 -23.51 6.97 -8.05
CA ASP A 43 -23.81 7.58 -9.35
C ASP A 43 -22.45 7.77 -10.07
N GLY A 44 -22.24 7.00 -11.14
CA GLY A 44 -20.93 6.76 -11.77
C GLY A 44 -20.22 7.99 -12.37
N ASP A 45 -20.85 9.17 -12.32
CA ASP A 45 -20.33 10.42 -12.89
C ASP A 45 -19.71 11.38 -11.86
N SER A 46 -19.74 11.05 -10.56
CA SER A 46 -19.16 11.92 -9.52
C SER A 46 -17.79 11.41 -9.07
N SER A 47 -16.73 12.16 -9.42
CA SER A 47 -15.39 11.90 -8.91
C SER A 47 -15.32 12.04 -7.39
N LEU A 48 -14.50 11.19 -6.79
CA LEU A 48 -14.12 11.23 -5.38
C LEU A 48 -13.19 12.39 -5.02
N TRP A 49 -12.56 12.99 -6.03
CA TRP A 49 -11.44 13.90 -5.88
C TRP A 49 -11.83 15.33 -6.25
N HIS A 50 -11.43 16.28 -5.41
CA HIS A 50 -11.72 17.70 -5.63
C HIS A 50 -10.54 18.60 -5.24
N VAL A 51 -10.52 19.80 -5.81
CA VAL A 51 -9.56 20.84 -5.43
C VAL A 51 -10.16 21.67 -4.30
N GLU A 52 -9.45 21.76 -3.18
CA GLU A 52 -9.85 22.50 -1.97
C GLU A 52 -10.23 23.95 -2.29
N GLY A 53 -11.32 24.42 -1.70
CA GLY A 53 -11.81 25.79 -1.90
C GLY A 53 -12.41 26.05 -3.29
N SER A 54 -12.65 25.01 -4.09
CA SER A 54 -13.25 25.13 -5.43
C SER A 54 -14.32 24.07 -5.69
N ALA A 55 -15.12 24.26 -6.74
CA ALA A 55 -16.06 23.25 -7.24
C ALA A 55 -15.40 22.30 -8.28
N THR A 56 -14.09 22.42 -8.49
CA THR A 56 -13.36 21.62 -9.48
C THR A 56 -13.16 20.21 -8.95
N THR A 57 -13.64 19.22 -9.70
CA THR A 57 -13.31 17.81 -9.48
C THR A 57 -12.07 17.42 -10.29
N LEU A 58 -11.34 16.41 -9.81
CA LEU A 58 -10.23 15.80 -10.52
C LEU A 58 -10.66 14.44 -11.05
N PRO A 59 -10.32 14.05 -12.28
CA PRO A 59 -10.63 12.71 -12.77
C PRO A 59 -9.74 11.65 -12.09
N GLU A 60 -10.19 10.40 -12.10
CA GLU A 60 -9.42 9.27 -11.51
C GLU A 60 -8.09 9.01 -12.25
N ASP A 61 -7.95 9.47 -13.50
CA ASP A 61 -6.72 9.36 -14.28
C ASP A 61 -5.79 10.58 -14.15
N ASP A 62 -6.11 11.54 -13.26
CA ASP A 62 -5.18 12.61 -12.90
C ASP A 62 -3.89 12.01 -12.28
N PRO A 63 -2.69 12.42 -12.72
CA PRO A 63 -1.44 11.82 -12.26
C PRO A 63 -1.23 11.96 -10.75
N ASP A 64 -1.72 13.03 -10.12
CA ASP A 64 -1.64 13.18 -8.66
C ASP A 64 -2.59 12.22 -7.95
N VAL A 65 -3.80 12.04 -8.49
CA VAL A 65 -4.77 11.09 -7.96
C VAL A 65 -4.20 9.67 -7.97
N ILE A 66 -3.61 9.25 -9.10
CA ILE A 66 -2.95 7.93 -9.22
C ILE A 66 -1.82 7.78 -8.20
N ALA A 67 -0.98 8.82 -8.04
CA ALA A 67 0.14 8.78 -7.11
C ALA A 67 -0.34 8.68 -5.64
N LEU A 68 -1.37 9.43 -5.27
CA LEU A 68 -1.97 9.40 -3.94
C LEU A 68 -2.63 8.03 -3.65
N GLN A 69 -3.39 7.49 -4.60
CA GLN A 69 -3.99 6.15 -4.48
C GLN A 69 -2.92 5.08 -4.29
N ARG A 70 -1.81 5.18 -5.03
CA ARG A 70 -0.67 4.27 -4.89
C ARG A 70 -0.01 4.39 -3.52
N ALA A 71 0.21 5.61 -3.03
CA ALA A 71 0.80 5.84 -1.70
C ALA A 71 -0.06 5.21 -0.60
N VAL A 72 -1.38 5.40 -0.64
CA VAL A 72 -2.33 4.78 0.29
C VAL A 72 -2.34 3.26 0.17
N ALA A 73 -2.30 2.70 -1.05
CA ALA A 73 -2.28 1.26 -1.24
C ALA A 73 -1.02 0.61 -0.67
N LEU A 74 0.16 1.20 -0.88
CA LEU A 74 1.43 0.71 -0.33
C LEU A 74 1.44 0.81 1.20
N HIS A 75 1.02 1.94 1.76
CA HIS A 75 0.90 2.13 3.20
C HIS A 75 -0.06 1.11 3.82
N SER A 76 -1.26 0.97 3.24
CA SER A 76 -2.26 0.01 3.73
C SER A 76 -1.75 -1.43 3.66
N ALA A 77 -0.99 -1.78 2.61
CA ALA A 77 -0.39 -3.11 2.52
C ALA A 77 0.61 -3.39 3.66
N ALA A 78 1.38 -2.39 4.08
CA ALA A 78 2.31 -2.52 5.20
C ALA A 78 1.60 -2.61 6.56
N VAL A 79 0.55 -1.81 6.79
CA VAL A 79 -0.10 -1.74 8.11
C VAL A 79 -1.22 -2.78 8.31
N ASP A 80 -1.88 -3.22 7.25
CA ASP A 80 -3.07 -4.09 7.34
C ASP A 80 -2.78 -5.57 7.04
N ASN A 81 -1.56 -5.92 6.62
CA ASN A 81 -1.07 -7.31 6.48
C ASN A 81 0.04 -7.62 7.49
N ARG A 82 -0.24 -7.37 8.76
CA ARG A 82 0.73 -7.47 9.85
C ARG A 82 0.45 -8.67 10.73
N SER A 83 1.51 -9.30 11.23
CA SER A 83 1.47 -10.39 12.20
C SER A 83 2.52 -10.21 13.28
N ALA A 84 2.40 -10.96 14.37
CA ALA A 84 3.45 -11.08 15.38
C ALA A 84 4.84 -11.43 14.78
N ASP A 85 4.87 -12.24 13.72
CA ASP A 85 6.10 -12.71 13.07
C ASP A 85 6.75 -11.68 12.12
N ASN A 86 5.99 -10.69 11.63
CA ASN A 86 6.47 -9.75 10.62
C ASN A 86 6.34 -8.27 11.04
N VAL A 87 5.93 -8.00 12.28
CA VAL A 87 5.62 -6.64 12.74
C VAL A 87 6.82 -5.69 12.61
N GLU A 88 8.04 -6.16 12.88
CA GLU A 88 9.26 -5.35 12.75
C GLU A 88 9.52 -4.93 11.29
N ASP A 89 9.44 -5.88 10.35
CA ASP A 89 9.63 -5.64 8.92
C ASP A 89 8.54 -4.72 8.34
N THR A 90 7.28 -4.96 8.73
CA THR A 90 6.15 -4.15 8.28
C THR A 90 6.14 -2.75 8.89
N LEU A 91 6.68 -2.57 10.10
CA LEU A 91 6.92 -1.23 10.68
C LEU A 91 8.04 -0.51 9.94
N GLU A 92 9.10 -1.20 9.55
CA GLU A 92 10.13 -0.59 8.72
C GLU A 92 9.58 -0.11 7.37
N ALA A 93 8.77 -0.94 6.71
CA ALA A 93 8.07 -0.55 5.48
C ALA A 93 7.07 0.61 5.72
N GLU A 94 6.34 0.60 6.82
CA GLU A 94 5.40 1.66 7.20
C GLU A 94 6.10 3.03 7.29
N TYR A 95 7.23 3.11 7.99
CA TYR A 95 7.95 4.36 8.26
C TYR A 95 8.61 4.98 7.00
N GLN A 96 8.85 4.18 5.95
CA GLN A 96 9.36 4.67 4.66
C GLN A 96 8.36 5.57 3.91
N HIS A 97 7.08 5.54 4.28
CA HIS A 97 6.04 6.35 3.66
C HIS A 97 5.82 7.70 4.35
N TYR A 98 6.50 7.95 5.46
CA TYR A 98 6.20 9.05 6.37
C TYR A 98 7.17 10.22 6.18
N SER A 99 6.67 11.45 6.40
CA SER A 99 7.52 12.63 6.46
C SER A 99 8.45 12.56 7.68
N ASP A 100 9.61 13.23 7.63
CA ASP A 100 10.52 13.34 8.77
C ASP A 100 9.85 13.99 10.01
N GLY A 101 8.86 14.85 9.79
CA GLY A 101 8.08 15.46 10.86
C GLY A 101 7.19 14.43 11.55
N PHE A 102 6.46 13.65 10.75
CA PHE A 102 5.54 12.63 11.23
C PHE A 102 6.29 11.47 11.91
N ASN A 103 7.42 11.03 11.35
CA ASN A 103 8.28 10.01 11.97
C ASN A 103 8.72 10.42 13.38
N ARG A 104 9.24 11.65 13.57
CA ARG A 104 9.64 12.14 14.89
C ARG A 104 8.46 12.20 15.87
N MET A 105 7.28 12.60 15.39
CA MET A 105 6.08 12.60 16.23
C MET A 105 5.69 11.19 16.68
N LEU A 106 5.79 10.19 15.81
CA LEU A 106 5.52 8.78 16.14
C LEU A 106 6.56 8.20 17.09
N GLU A 107 7.83 8.58 16.94
CA GLU A 107 8.91 8.24 17.87
C GLU A 107 8.63 8.79 19.28
N ASP A 108 8.25 10.06 19.38
CA ASP A 108 7.88 10.70 20.65
C ASP A 108 6.66 10.02 21.33
N GLN A 109 5.81 9.37 20.53
CA GLN A 109 4.65 8.59 21.00
C GLN A 109 4.97 7.11 21.26
N ASN A 110 6.22 6.67 21.05
CA ASN A 110 6.66 5.29 21.17
C ASN A 110 5.88 4.31 20.26
N HIS A 111 5.40 4.80 19.10
CA HIS A 111 4.51 4.05 18.21
C HIS A 111 5.07 2.68 17.80
N ARG A 112 6.35 2.63 17.43
CA ARG A 112 7.02 1.38 17.00
C ARG A 112 6.94 0.32 18.10
N ALA A 113 7.46 0.60 19.29
CA ALA A 113 7.49 -0.38 20.39
C ALA A 113 6.08 -0.74 20.87
N SER A 114 5.14 0.21 20.92
CA SER A 114 3.75 -0.11 21.30
C SER A 114 3.05 -0.99 20.27
N THR A 115 3.37 -0.84 18.98
CA THR A 115 2.79 -1.63 17.92
C THR A 115 3.41 -3.03 17.85
N GLU A 116 4.73 -3.14 18.04
CA GLU A 116 5.41 -4.44 18.17
C GLU A 116 4.82 -5.23 19.34
N ALA A 117 4.73 -4.62 20.53
CA ALA A 117 4.15 -5.25 21.71
C ALA A 117 2.67 -5.65 21.47
N LEU A 118 1.87 -4.78 20.85
CA LEU A 118 0.48 -5.10 20.52
C LEU A 118 0.35 -6.39 19.70
N TYR A 119 1.18 -6.57 18.68
CA TYR A 119 1.10 -7.75 17.83
C TYR A 119 1.73 -8.99 18.48
N GLN A 120 2.86 -8.82 19.16
CA GLN A 120 3.61 -9.93 19.78
C GLN A 120 2.92 -10.46 21.05
N ASP A 121 2.47 -9.58 21.95
CA ASP A 121 1.86 -9.97 23.23
C ASP A 121 0.48 -10.63 23.06
N HIS A 122 -0.18 -10.36 21.93
CA HIS A 122 -1.53 -10.85 21.65
C HIS A 122 -1.59 -11.78 20.45
N GLU A 123 -0.44 -12.25 19.95
CA GLU A 123 -0.33 -13.18 18.81
C GLU A 123 -1.18 -12.75 17.59
N LEU A 124 -1.31 -11.43 17.38
CA LEU A 124 -2.24 -10.89 16.39
C LEU A 124 -1.74 -11.13 14.98
N GLN A 125 -2.68 -11.39 14.08
CA GLN A 125 -2.46 -11.34 12.65
C GLN A 125 -3.66 -10.72 11.95
N THR A 126 -3.39 -9.79 11.03
CA THR A 126 -4.41 -9.17 10.18
C THR A 126 -4.15 -9.48 8.72
N ARG A 127 -5.23 -9.50 7.93
CA ARG A 127 -5.18 -9.65 6.48
C ARG A 127 -6.00 -8.56 5.82
N GLN A 128 -5.38 -7.82 4.91
CA GLN A 128 -6.05 -6.79 4.15
C GLN A 128 -7.01 -7.41 3.13
N LEU A 129 -8.22 -6.89 3.08
CA LEU A 129 -9.26 -7.28 2.13
C LEU A 129 -9.53 -6.20 1.07
N GLY A 130 -9.21 -4.95 1.36
CA GLY A 130 -9.24 -3.85 0.39
C GLY A 130 -9.41 -2.49 1.04
N VAL A 131 -9.76 -1.50 0.22
CA VAL A 131 -10.09 -0.13 0.66
C VAL A 131 -11.41 0.31 0.03
N ALA A 132 -12.20 1.08 0.78
CA ALA A 132 -13.39 1.76 0.27
C ALA A 132 -13.13 3.28 0.26
N TRP A 133 -12.99 3.87 -0.93
CA TRP A 133 -12.63 5.27 -1.09
C TRP A 133 -13.78 6.20 -0.72
N THR A 134 -13.45 7.27 0.00
CA THR A 134 -14.36 8.37 0.34
C THR A 134 -13.80 9.68 -0.21
N THR A 135 -14.60 10.74 -0.14
CA THR A 135 -14.24 12.03 -0.72
C THR A 135 -12.88 12.50 -0.23
N SER A 136 -12.03 12.89 -1.18
CA SER A 136 -10.63 13.26 -0.97
C SER A 136 -10.34 14.60 -1.64
N SER A 137 -9.41 15.38 -1.09
CA SER A 137 -9.10 16.74 -1.53
C SER A 137 -7.62 16.93 -1.86
N LEU A 138 -7.33 17.81 -2.81
CA LEU A 138 -5.99 18.33 -3.08
C LEU A 138 -6.00 19.84 -2.95
N SER A 139 -4.92 20.41 -2.39
CA SER A 139 -4.72 21.86 -2.40
C SER A 139 -4.59 22.39 -3.82
N ALA A 140 -4.95 23.66 -4.03
CA ALA A 140 -4.90 24.28 -5.36
C ALA A 140 -3.49 24.32 -5.97
N ASP A 141 -2.45 24.37 -5.14
CA ASP A 141 -1.04 24.32 -5.55
C ASP A 141 -0.49 22.88 -5.68
N ARG A 142 -1.32 21.87 -5.42
CA ARG A 142 -1.02 20.44 -5.51
C ARG A 142 0.20 20.00 -4.68
N ASN A 143 0.43 20.66 -3.55
CA ASN A 143 1.49 20.31 -2.60
C ASN A 143 0.98 19.63 -1.31
N ARG A 144 -0.34 19.60 -1.11
CA ARG A 144 -1.00 18.93 0.01
C ARG A 144 -2.23 18.17 -0.48
N ALA A 145 -2.49 17.02 0.10
CA ALA A 145 -3.71 16.24 -0.13
C ALA A 145 -4.27 15.72 1.20
N VAL A 146 -5.58 15.53 1.25
CA VAL A 146 -6.29 14.81 2.30
C VAL A 146 -7.05 13.67 1.64
N VAL A 147 -6.71 12.44 2.01
CA VAL A 147 -7.26 11.23 1.38
C VAL A 147 -8.08 10.48 2.41
N GLY A 148 -9.39 10.39 2.16
CA GLY A 148 -10.32 9.66 3.00
C GLY A 148 -10.64 8.28 2.44
N PHE A 149 -10.58 7.25 3.26
CA PHE A 149 -11.01 5.90 2.89
C PHE A 149 -11.37 5.07 4.11
N GLU A 150 -11.95 3.89 3.90
CA GLU A 150 -12.03 2.85 4.92
C GLU A 150 -11.07 1.74 4.56
N SER A 151 -10.15 1.41 5.46
CA SER A 151 -9.39 0.15 5.34
C SER A 151 -10.29 -1.01 5.74
N ILE A 152 -10.34 -2.04 4.90
CA ILE A 152 -11.12 -3.25 5.13
C ILE A 152 -10.15 -4.41 5.34
N PHE A 153 -10.24 -5.05 6.50
CA PHE A 153 -9.36 -6.16 6.89
C PHE A 153 -10.08 -7.12 7.83
N GLU A 154 -9.46 -8.25 8.13
CA GLU A 154 -9.91 -9.23 9.12
C GLU A 154 -8.75 -9.57 10.07
N PHE A 155 -9.08 -10.10 11.25
CA PHE A 155 -8.11 -10.77 12.11
C PHE A 155 -8.09 -12.26 11.75
N THR A 156 -6.91 -12.82 11.46
CA THR A 156 -6.74 -14.25 11.12
C THR A 156 -6.07 -15.03 12.24
N ALA A 157 -5.52 -14.35 13.24
CA ALA A 157 -5.01 -14.91 14.48
C ALA A 157 -5.05 -13.85 15.58
N GLY A 158 -5.09 -14.30 16.83
CA GLY A 158 -5.03 -13.48 18.02
C GLY A 158 -5.34 -14.28 19.28
N ASP A 159 -4.83 -13.83 20.42
CA ASP A 159 -5.19 -14.34 21.73
C ASP A 159 -6.71 -14.16 21.99
N GLU A 160 -7.37 -15.22 22.43
CA GLU A 160 -8.83 -15.25 22.65
C GLU A 160 -9.27 -14.20 23.68
N THR A 161 -8.50 -14.00 24.76
CA THR A 161 -8.85 -13.02 25.79
C THR A 161 -8.79 -11.60 25.23
N TYR A 162 -7.75 -11.29 24.46
CA TYR A 162 -7.60 -9.97 23.83
C TYR A 162 -8.74 -9.65 22.87
N LEU A 163 -9.13 -10.62 22.03
CA LEU A 163 -10.19 -10.47 21.05
C LEU A 163 -11.57 -10.33 21.73
N ASP A 164 -11.88 -11.17 22.71
CA ASP A 164 -13.14 -11.15 23.46
C ASP A 164 -13.35 -9.83 24.20
N GLU A 165 -12.32 -9.30 24.88
CA GLU A 165 -12.37 -8.01 25.57
C GLU A 165 -12.72 -6.83 24.64
N ARG A 166 -12.49 -7.00 23.34
CA ARG A 166 -12.69 -5.98 22.31
C ARG A 166 -13.85 -6.30 21.37
N GLU A 167 -14.60 -7.37 21.65
CA GLU A 167 -15.70 -7.84 20.80
C GLU A 167 -15.23 -8.07 19.35
N LEU A 168 -14.03 -8.65 19.20
CA LEU A 168 -13.42 -9.00 17.91
C LEU A 168 -13.52 -10.50 17.67
N GLU A 169 -13.78 -10.88 16.43
CA GLU A 169 -13.90 -12.25 15.98
C GLU A 169 -12.88 -12.49 14.86
N LEU A 170 -12.37 -13.72 14.79
CA LEU A 170 -11.51 -14.15 13.70
C LEU A 170 -12.33 -14.29 12.41
N ASP A 171 -11.69 -14.00 11.28
CA ASP A 171 -12.24 -14.09 9.92
C ASP A 171 -13.46 -13.18 9.65
N GLU A 172 -13.87 -12.37 10.62
CA GLU A 172 -14.88 -11.34 10.45
C GLU A 172 -14.30 -10.09 9.77
N ARG A 173 -15.13 -9.45 8.95
CA ARG A 173 -14.72 -8.27 8.17
C ARG A 173 -14.89 -7.01 9.01
N TYR A 174 -13.81 -6.27 9.18
CA TYR A 174 -13.80 -4.98 9.85
C TYR A 174 -13.49 -3.85 8.88
N ALA A 175 -14.05 -2.67 9.19
CA ALA A 175 -13.78 -1.42 8.51
C ALA A 175 -13.17 -0.43 9.51
N GLN A 176 -12.10 0.24 9.12
CA GLN A 176 -11.54 1.36 9.87
C GLN A 176 -11.49 2.61 8.97
N PRO A 177 -12.32 3.63 9.24
CA PRO A 177 -12.20 4.92 8.58
C PRO A 177 -10.81 5.51 8.82
N ARG A 178 -10.19 6.05 7.78
CA ARG A 178 -8.89 6.70 7.80
C ARG A 178 -8.95 7.98 7.00
N GLU A 179 -8.32 9.02 7.52
CA GLU A 179 -8.00 10.23 6.80
C GLU A 179 -6.48 10.41 6.83
N ILE A 180 -5.85 10.43 5.65
CA ILE A 180 -4.40 10.59 5.52
C ILE A 180 -4.13 11.97 4.92
N THR A 181 -3.36 12.79 5.64
CA THR A 181 -2.77 14.00 5.05
C THR A 181 -1.45 13.63 4.40
N LEU A 182 -1.29 13.97 3.12
CA LEU A 182 -0.05 13.81 2.38
C LEU A 182 0.49 15.17 1.95
N VAL A 183 1.82 15.29 1.93
CA VAL A 183 2.53 16.47 1.44
C VAL A 183 3.52 16.07 0.37
N ARG A 184 3.77 16.99 -0.57
CA ARG A 184 4.70 16.75 -1.68
C ARG A 184 6.14 16.95 -1.21
N ALA A 185 6.96 15.92 -1.37
CA ALA A 185 8.40 15.91 -1.11
C ALA A 185 9.15 15.65 -2.43
N GLY A 186 9.46 16.72 -3.16
CA GLY A 186 9.99 16.60 -4.52
C GLY A 186 8.96 16.04 -5.49
N GLU A 187 9.24 14.86 -6.06
CA GLU A 187 8.34 14.17 -7.00
C GLU A 187 7.41 13.17 -6.29
N GLU A 188 7.59 12.96 -4.99
CA GLU A 188 6.86 11.95 -4.22
C GLU A 188 5.84 12.60 -3.26
N TRP A 189 4.83 11.81 -2.90
CA TRP A 189 3.88 12.14 -1.84
C TRP A 189 4.24 11.34 -0.59
N VAL A 190 4.46 12.04 0.52
CA VAL A 190 4.74 11.42 1.82
C VAL A 190 3.61 11.72 2.80
N ILE A 191 3.34 10.80 3.70
CA ILE A 191 2.29 10.92 4.71
C ILE A 191 2.79 11.80 5.86
N ASP A 192 2.06 12.85 6.15
CA ASP A 192 2.38 13.82 7.20
C ASP A 192 1.47 13.70 8.43
N ASN A 193 0.29 13.10 8.27
CA ASN A 193 -0.63 12.78 9.36
C ASN A 193 -1.57 11.64 8.97
N ILE A 194 -2.00 10.86 9.98
CA ILE A 194 -3.03 9.83 9.83
C ILE A 194 -4.02 9.98 10.98
N GLU A 195 -5.28 10.20 10.66
CA GLU A 195 -6.39 10.09 11.60
C GLU A 195 -7.11 8.75 11.38
N LYS A 196 -7.33 8.01 12.47
CA LYS A 196 -8.04 6.72 12.45
C LYS A 196 -9.35 6.85 13.22
N GLY A 197 -10.44 6.47 12.57
CA GLY A 197 -11.73 6.27 13.22
C GLY A 197 -11.78 4.96 14.02
N PRO A 198 -12.85 4.76 14.81
CA PRO A 198 -13.05 3.50 15.52
C PRO A 198 -13.20 2.34 14.53
N LEU A 199 -12.69 1.18 14.93
CA LEU A 199 -12.95 -0.06 14.22
C LEU A 199 -14.43 -0.44 14.34
N ARG A 200 -15.02 -0.92 13.25
CA ARG A 200 -16.42 -1.36 13.21
C ARG A 200 -16.57 -2.58 12.33
N ALA A 201 -17.61 -3.37 12.56
CA ALA A 201 -18.01 -4.39 11.60
C ALA A 201 -18.23 -3.74 10.22
N ALA A 202 -17.60 -4.32 9.19
CA ALA A 202 -17.81 -3.89 7.82
C ALA A 202 -19.23 -4.27 7.39
N ALA A 203 -19.87 -3.41 6.58
CA ALA A 203 -21.15 -3.77 6.01
C ALA A 203 -20.99 -5.05 5.17
N THR A 204 -21.87 -6.03 5.39
CA THR A 204 -21.92 -7.23 4.57
C THR A 204 -22.25 -6.79 3.15
N LEU A 205 -21.32 -7.00 2.21
CA LEU A 205 -21.66 -6.90 0.80
C LEU A 205 -22.63 -8.06 0.52
N GLY A 206 -23.89 -7.73 0.28
CA GLY A 206 -24.89 -8.73 -0.11
C GLY A 206 -24.42 -9.52 -1.34
N PRO A 207 -24.85 -10.78 -1.48
CA PRO A 207 -24.50 -11.62 -2.63
C PRO A 207 -24.94 -11.02 -3.97
#